data_AF-A0A7S3UNV9-F1
#
_entry.id   AF-A0A7S3UNV9-F1
#
_cell.length_a   1.000
_cell.length_b   1.000
_cell.length_c   1.000
_cell.angle_alpha   90.00
_cell.angle_beta   90.00
_cell.angle_gamma   90.00
#
_symmetry.space_group_name_H-M   'P 1'
#
loop_
_entity.id
_entity.type
_entity.pdbx_description
1 polymer ?
#
loop_
_entity_poly.entity_id
_entity_poly.type
_entity_poly.pdbx_seq_one_letter_code
_entity_poly.pdbx_strand_id
1 'polypeptide(L)'
;QSVRRRMPLAFADRTLWGRLILEFGWVYAEFESLLKKHSDDEHVARVLPALLPAVRAKAFAADAQYFLGSDHKLEMLPATNHYVKWIQGLGSEDPKQLLVVAYTMIAALLAGGQIIRSFQRTAMGLAADEGL
;
A
#
# COMPACT_ATOMS: atom_id res chain seq x y z
N GLN A 1 -18.34 17.78 -15.94
CA GLN A 1 -19.14 17.21 -14.82
C GLN A 1 -19.33 15.68 -14.87
N SER A 2 -18.77 14.94 -15.84
CA SER A 2 -19.02 13.49 -16.01
C SER A 2 -18.07 12.55 -15.25
N VAL A 3 -16.85 12.99 -14.91
CA VAL A 3 -15.83 12.12 -14.28
C VAL A 3 -16.14 11.84 -12.80
N ARG A 4 -16.64 12.83 -12.05
CA ARG A 4 -16.92 12.72 -10.60
C ARG A 4 -17.98 11.68 -10.22
N ARG A 5 -18.90 11.32 -11.13
CA ARG A 5 -19.98 10.36 -10.85
C ARG A 5 -19.59 8.90 -11.14
N ARG A 6 -18.56 8.65 -11.96
CA ARG A 6 -18.15 7.27 -12.34
C ARG A 6 -17.17 6.65 -11.36
N MET A 7 -16.30 7.47 -10.77
CA MET A 7 -15.28 7.04 -9.83
C MET A 7 -15.85 6.32 -8.58
N PRO A 8 -16.92 6.81 -7.94
CA PRO A 8 -17.52 6.14 -6.77
C PRO A 8 -18.08 4.75 -7.08
N LEU A 9 -18.63 4.52 -8.27
CA LEU A 9 -19.17 3.22 -8.68
C LEU A 9 -18.06 2.16 -8.87
N ALA A 10 -16.90 2.55 -9.40
CA ALA A 10 -15.75 1.65 -9.50
C ALA A 10 -15.17 1.27 -8.12
N PHE A 11 -15.36 2.14 -7.11
CA PHE A 11 -14.99 1.89 -5.72
C PHE A 11 -16.11 1.26 -4.88
N ALA A 12 -17.24 0.88 -5.47
CA ALA A 12 -18.34 0.25 -4.73
C ALA A 12 -18.19 -1.29 -4.65
N ASP A 13 -17.39 -1.89 -5.52
CA ASP A 13 -17.11 -3.32 -5.48
C ASP A 13 -16.11 -3.64 -4.35
N ARG A 14 -16.63 -4.23 -3.27
CA ARG A 14 -15.86 -4.60 -2.09
C ARG A 14 -14.75 -5.61 -2.41
N THR A 15 -15.00 -6.57 -3.30
CA THR A 15 -14.04 -7.62 -3.64
C THR A 15 -12.91 -7.05 -4.48
N LEU A 16 -13.24 -6.25 -5.50
CA LEU A 16 -12.23 -5.57 -6.32
C LEU A 16 -11.38 -4.61 -5.49
N TRP A 17 -12.02 -3.89 -4.57
CA TRP A 17 -11.33 -2.99 -3.66
C TRP A 17 -10.42 -3.75 -2.67
N GLY A 18 -10.94 -4.79 -2.02
CA GLY A 18 -10.15 -5.64 -1.14
C GLY A 18 -8.97 -6.28 -1.86
N ARG A 19 -9.15 -6.69 -3.12
CA ARG A 19 -8.07 -7.18 -3.97
C ARG A 19 -7.01 -6.11 -4.18
N LEU A 20 -7.40 -4.89 -4.53
CA LEU A 20 -6.45 -3.79 -4.73
C LEU A 20 -5.65 -3.48 -3.46
N ILE A 21 -6.32 -3.42 -2.31
CA ILE A 21 -5.68 -3.25 -1.00
C ILE A 21 -4.67 -4.37 -0.74
N LEU A 22 -5.02 -5.62 -1.02
CA LEU A 22 -4.12 -6.77 -0.85
C LEU A 22 -2.87 -6.66 -1.73
N GLU A 23 -3.03 -6.27 -3.00
CA GLU A 23 -1.90 -6.06 -3.92
C GLU A 23 -0.95 -4.98 -3.41
N PHE A 24 -1.48 -3.84 -2.93
CA PHE A 24 -0.64 -2.84 -2.26
C PHE A 24 0.01 -3.41 -1.00
N GLY A 25 -0.76 -4.15 -0.18
CA GLY A 25 -0.27 -4.78 1.05
C GLY A 25 1.00 -5.61 0.83
N TRP A 26 1.06 -6.41 -0.25
CA TRP A 26 2.26 -7.17 -0.60
C TRP A 26 3.47 -6.28 -0.94
N VAL A 27 3.28 -5.21 -1.69
CA VAL A 27 4.35 -4.26 -2.01
C VAL A 27 4.88 -3.58 -0.75
N TYR A 28 3.99 -3.10 0.12
CA TYR A 28 4.38 -2.46 1.38
C TYR A 28 5.07 -3.45 2.32
N ALA A 29 4.60 -4.69 2.40
CA ALA A 29 5.20 -5.73 3.23
C ALA A 29 6.64 -6.05 2.79
N GLU A 30 6.87 -6.14 1.47
CA GLU A 30 8.22 -6.38 0.97
C GLU A 30 9.13 -5.18 1.22
N PHE A 31 8.66 -3.95 0.93
CA PHE A 31 9.42 -2.74 1.19
C PHE A 31 9.79 -2.61 2.68
N GLU A 32 8.87 -2.92 3.58
CA GLU A 32 9.11 -3.00 5.02
C GLU A 32 10.20 -3.99 5.39
N SER A 33 10.15 -5.18 4.79
CA SER A 33 11.12 -6.24 5.02
C SER A 33 12.51 -5.79 4.59
N LEU A 34 12.63 -5.13 3.44
CA LEU A 34 13.89 -4.60 2.93
C LEU A 34 14.44 -3.47 3.81
N LEU A 35 13.61 -2.53 4.27
CA LEU A 35 14.03 -1.48 5.20
C LEU A 35 14.57 -2.06 6.51
N LYS A 36 13.93 -3.10 7.05
CA LYS A 36 14.40 -3.80 8.27
C LYS A 36 15.69 -4.57 8.00
N LYS A 37 15.79 -5.25 6.85
CA LYS A 37 16.99 -6.00 6.45
C LYS A 37 18.21 -5.10 6.30
N HIS A 38 18.02 -3.88 5.82
CA HIS A 38 19.08 -2.91 5.60
C HIS A 38 19.14 -1.82 6.67
N SER A 39 18.64 -2.08 7.88
CA SER A 39 18.61 -1.09 8.97
C SER A 39 20.00 -0.65 9.44
N ASP A 40 21.04 -1.41 9.13
CA ASP A 40 22.42 -1.12 9.51
C ASP A 40 23.15 -0.26 8.46
N ASP A 41 22.56 -0.04 7.28
CA ASP A 41 23.09 0.91 6.29
C ASP A 41 22.90 2.35 6.78
N GLU A 42 23.96 3.17 6.72
CA GLU A 42 23.97 4.53 7.27
C GLU A 42 22.82 5.40 6.72
N HIS A 43 22.52 5.28 5.42
CA HIS A 43 21.52 6.12 4.77
C HIS A 43 20.11 5.66 5.09
N VAL A 44 19.89 4.34 5.08
CA VAL A 44 18.60 3.75 5.47
C VAL A 44 18.31 4.03 6.95
N ALA A 45 19.29 3.80 7.83
CA ALA A 45 19.18 4.04 9.27
C ALA A 45 18.77 5.49 9.59
N ARG A 46 19.33 6.46 8.85
CA ARG A 46 19.07 7.88 9.07
C ARG A 46 17.62 8.29 8.77
N VAL A 47 16.97 7.64 7.82
CA VAL A 47 15.59 7.96 7.44
C VAL A 47 14.57 7.05 8.12
N LEU A 48 14.97 5.87 8.58
CA LEU A 48 14.10 4.84 9.12
C LEU A 48 13.15 5.38 10.21
N PRO A 49 13.57 6.22 11.17
CA PRO A 49 12.66 6.79 12.18
C PRO A 49 11.54 7.66 11.58
N ALA A 50 11.80 8.37 10.49
CA ALA A 50 10.81 9.19 9.80
C ALA A 50 9.89 8.34 8.91
N LEU A 51 10.39 7.22 8.38
CA LEU A 51 9.62 6.31 7.54
C LEU A 51 8.69 5.43 8.38
N LEU A 52 9.16 4.88 9.50
CA LEU A 52 8.45 3.90 10.36
C LEU A 52 6.97 4.26 10.67
N PRO A 53 6.61 5.51 10.99
CA PRO A 53 5.22 5.89 11.24
C PRO A 53 4.32 5.83 9.98
N ALA A 54 4.89 5.97 8.79
CA ALA A 54 4.18 5.99 7.51
C ALA A 54 3.99 4.60 6.90
N VAL A 55 4.56 3.58 7.54
CA VAL A 55 4.56 2.22 7.04
C VAL A 55 3.26 1.49 7.42
N ARG A 56 2.63 0.82 6.45
CA ARG A 56 1.22 0.41 6.55
C ARG A 56 0.92 -1.04 6.21
N ALA A 57 1.89 -1.95 6.05
CA ALA A 57 1.58 -3.30 5.56
C ALA A 57 0.57 -4.04 6.46
N LYS A 58 0.68 -3.90 7.78
CA LYS A 58 -0.30 -4.47 8.73
C LYS A 58 -1.71 -3.89 8.57
N ALA A 59 -1.82 -2.58 8.33
CA ALA A 59 -3.11 -1.93 8.09
C ALA A 59 -3.72 -2.43 6.77
N PHE A 60 -2.94 -2.50 5.69
CA PHE A 60 -3.39 -3.08 4.42
C PHE A 60 -3.86 -4.53 4.59
N ALA A 61 -3.16 -5.35 5.37
CA ALA A 61 -3.59 -6.73 5.62
C ALA A 61 -4.93 -6.80 6.37
N ALA A 62 -5.12 -5.96 7.41
CA ALA A 62 -6.37 -5.89 8.16
C ALA A 62 -7.54 -5.41 7.27
N ASP A 63 -7.31 -4.39 6.44
CA ASP A 63 -8.33 -3.89 5.51
C ASP A 63 -8.66 -4.92 4.44
N ALA A 64 -7.65 -5.62 3.89
CA ALA A 64 -7.87 -6.68 2.92
C ALA A 64 -8.72 -7.81 3.53
N GLN A 65 -8.45 -8.21 4.77
CA GLN A 65 -9.26 -9.18 5.50
C GLN A 65 -10.70 -8.69 5.71
N TYR A 66 -10.91 -7.41 6.03
CA TYR A 66 -12.25 -6.84 6.18
C TYR A 66 -13.06 -6.89 4.87
N PHE A 67 -12.42 -6.63 3.73
CA PHE A 67 -13.11 -6.61 2.43
C PHE A 67 -13.25 -8.00 1.78
N LEU A 68 -12.26 -8.89 1.94
CA LEU A 68 -12.20 -10.19 1.28
C LEU A 68 -12.63 -11.37 2.17
N GLY A 69 -12.73 -11.17 3.49
CA GLY A 69 -12.92 -12.25 4.46
C GLY A 69 -11.62 -13.00 4.79
N SER A 70 -11.69 -13.99 5.69
CA SER A 70 -10.51 -14.65 6.29
C SER A 70 -9.78 -15.66 5.38
N ASP A 71 -10.45 -16.22 4.37
CA ASP A 71 -9.96 -17.39 3.60
C ASP A 71 -9.59 -17.06 2.14
N HIS A 72 -9.14 -15.83 1.87
CA HIS A 72 -8.75 -15.45 0.52
C HIS A 72 -7.39 -16.06 0.12
N LYS A 73 -7.40 -17.07 -0.76
CA LYS A 73 -6.21 -17.62 -1.41
C LYS A 73 -6.02 -16.98 -2.79
N LEU A 74 -5.43 -15.78 -2.79
CA LEU A 74 -5.17 -15.03 -4.00
C LEU A 74 -3.66 -15.00 -4.26
N GLU A 75 -3.28 -15.27 -5.51
CA GLU A 75 -1.91 -15.10 -5.98
C GLU A 75 -1.66 -13.64 -6.36
N MET A 76 -0.42 -13.19 -6.21
CA MET A 76 0.04 -11.88 -6.68
C MET A 76 -0.28 -11.67 -8.15
N LEU A 77 -0.80 -10.48 -8.50
CA LEU A 77 -0.86 -10.11 -9.90
C LEU A 77 0.56 -10.04 -10.50
N PRO A 78 0.74 -10.34 -11.80
CA PRO A 78 2.04 -10.24 -12.46
C PRO A 78 2.68 -8.86 -12.29
N ALA A 79 1.89 -7.78 -12.34
CA ALA A 79 2.37 -6.41 -12.14
C ALA A 79 2.91 -6.19 -10.72
N THR A 80 2.21 -6.69 -9.70
CA THR A 80 2.65 -6.62 -8.31
C THR A 80 3.92 -7.41 -8.09
N ASN A 81 3.97 -8.65 -8.58
CA ASN A 81 5.17 -9.49 -8.50
C ASN A 81 6.37 -8.84 -9.20
N HIS A 82 6.17 -8.23 -10.37
CA HIS A 82 7.22 -7.48 -11.06
C HIS A 82 7.72 -6.30 -10.22
N TYR A 83 6.82 -5.54 -9.59
CA TYR A 83 7.20 -4.42 -8.73
C TYR A 83 7.94 -4.88 -7.47
N VAL A 84 7.49 -5.97 -6.83
CA VAL A 84 8.17 -6.62 -5.69
C VAL A 84 9.59 -7.04 -6.08
N LYS A 85 9.76 -7.72 -7.22
CA LYS A 85 11.10 -8.11 -7.70
C LYS A 85 11.98 -6.90 -8.00
N TRP A 86 11.41 -5.84 -8.54
CA TRP A 86 12.13 -4.61 -8.82
C TRP A 86 12.67 -3.97 -7.52
N ILE A 87 11.83 -3.80 -6.48
CA ILE A 87 12.29 -3.24 -5.20
C ILE A 87 13.33 -4.13 -4.49
N GLN A 88 13.21 -5.46 -4.62
CA GLN A 88 14.21 -6.41 -4.13
C GLN A 88 15.55 -6.21 -4.85
N GLY A 89 15.51 -5.99 -6.16
CA GLY A 89 16.69 -5.66 -6.98
C GLY A 89 17.37 -4.39 -6.49
N LEU A 90 16.61 -3.31 -6.30
CA LEU A 90 17.14 -2.03 -5.80
C LEU A 90 17.86 -2.21 -4.45
N GLY A 91 17.21 -2.85 -3.47
CA GLY A 91 17.80 -3.05 -2.14
C GLY A 91 19.02 -3.97 -2.15
N SER A 92 19.09 -4.91 -3.09
CA SER A 92 20.24 -5.81 -3.24
C SER A 92 21.42 -5.14 -3.96
N GLU A 93 21.15 -4.22 -4.90
CA GLU A 93 22.17 -3.47 -5.63
C GLU A 93 22.79 -2.36 -4.78
N ASP A 94 21.94 -1.50 -4.19
CA ASP A 94 22.35 -0.43 -3.29
C ASP A 94 21.19 -0.07 -2.35
N PRO A 95 21.30 -0.33 -1.03
CA PRO A 95 20.24 -0.05 -0.06
C PRO A 95 19.73 1.40 -0.09
N LYS A 96 20.55 2.37 -0.49
CA LYS A 96 20.13 3.77 -0.65
C LYS A 96 19.02 3.95 -1.69
N GLN A 97 18.92 3.07 -2.68
CA GLN A 97 17.89 3.16 -3.70
C GLN A 97 16.48 2.91 -3.12
N LEU A 98 16.37 2.28 -1.95
CA LEU A 98 15.10 2.15 -1.22
C LEU A 98 14.52 3.51 -0.82
N LEU A 99 15.33 4.57 -0.75
CA LEU A 99 14.86 5.94 -0.47
C LEU A 99 13.94 6.47 -1.58
N VAL A 100 14.18 6.07 -2.84
CA VAL A 100 13.32 6.46 -3.99
C VAL A 100 11.93 5.83 -3.85
N VAL A 101 11.90 4.56 -3.43
CA VAL A 101 10.66 3.83 -3.15
C VAL A 101 9.93 4.49 -1.98
N ALA A 102 10.65 4.78 -0.90
CA ALA A 102 10.12 5.47 0.28
C ALA A 102 9.43 6.80 -0.08
N TYR A 103 10.12 7.65 -0.85
CA TYR A 103 9.59 8.93 -1.32
C TYR A 103 8.31 8.75 -2.12
N THR A 104 8.31 7.83 -3.08
CA THR A 104 7.16 7.58 -3.97
C THR A 104 5.95 7.09 -3.19
N MET A 105 6.13 6.14 -2.26
CA MET A 105 5.05 5.55 -1.48
C MET A 105 4.46 6.53 -0.45
N ILE A 106 5.32 7.30 0.24
CA ILE A 106 4.86 8.31 1.20
C ILE A 106 4.12 9.44 0.50
N ALA A 107 4.65 9.94 -0.63
CA ALA A 107 3.98 10.96 -1.42
C ALA A 107 2.59 10.48 -1.89
N ALA A 108 2.47 9.22 -2.33
CA ALA A 108 1.19 8.63 -2.72
C ALA A 108 0.18 8.58 -1.55
N LEU A 109 0.62 8.18 -0.36
CA LEU A 109 -0.22 8.13 0.84
C LEU A 109 -0.68 9.51 1.29
N LEU A 110 0.24 10.49 1.32
CA LEU A 110 -0.05 11.85 1.79
C LEU A 110 -0.91 12.65 0.80
N ALA A 111 -0.69 12.48 -0.50
CA ALA A 111 -1.42 13.23 -1.52
C ALA A 111 -2.75 12.54 -1.91
N GLY A 112 -2.70 11.25 -2.24
CA GLY A 112 -3.83 10.53 -2.83
C GLY A 112 -4.71 9.80 -1.81
N GLY A 113 -4.12 9.32 -0.71
CA GLY A 113 -4.81 8.47 0.27
C GLY A 113 -6.03 9.13 0.92
N GLN A 114 -5.94 10.43 1.23
CA GLN A 114 -7.05 11.19 1.84
C GLN A 114 -8.21 11.39 0.86
N ILE A 115 -7.91 11.58 -0.42
CA ILE A 115 -8.91 11.77 -1.48
C ILE A 115 -9.62 10.44 -1.77
N ILE A 116 -8.86 9.33 -1.87
CA ILE A 116 -9.41 7.99 -2.06
C ILE A 116 -10.30 7.60 -0.88
N ARG A 117 -9.84 7.85 0.35
CA ARG A 117 -10.64 7.64 1.58
C ARG A 117 -11.98 8.36 1.55
N SER A 118 -12.01 9.61 1.07
CA SER A 118 -13.25 10.39 0.93
C SER A 118 -14.22 9.77 -0.09
N PHE A 119 -13.70 9.32 -1.24
CA PHE A 119 -14.52 8.68 -2.27
C PHE A 119 -15.06 7.32 -1.83
N GLN A 120 -14.26 6.53 -1.13
CA GLN A 120 -14.64 5.23 -0.61
C GLN A 120 -15.76 5.29 0.42
N ARG A 121 -15.63 6.16 1.43
CA ARG A 121 -16.67 6.35 2.45
C ARG A 121 -17.99 6.74 1.82
N THR A 122 -17.94 7.64 0.85
CA THR A 122 -19.13 8.09 0.11
C THR A 122 -19.74 6.98 -0.74
N ALA A 123 -18.91 6.12 -1.35
CA ALA A 123 -19.35 5.03 -2.22
C ALA A 123 -19.92 3.82 -1.45
N MET A 124 -19.33 3.47 -0.31
CA MET A 124 -19.64 2.23 0.43
C MET A 124 -20.46 2.44 1.72
N GLY A 125 -20.73 3.69 2.12
CA GLY A 125 -21.52 3.98 3.32
C GLY A 125 -20.83 3.55 4.64
N LEU A 126 -19.49 3.50 4.66
CA LEU A 126 -18.71 3.08 5.82
C LEU A 126 -18.83 4.08 6.99
N ALA A 127 -18.93 3.56 8.22
CA ALA A 127 -18.81 4.36 9.45
C ALA A 127 -17.41 4.97 9.57
N ALA A 128 -17.21 5.92 10.50
CA ALA A 128 -16.00 6.74 10.54
C ALA A 128 -14.67 5.95 10.64
N ASP A 129 -14.73 4.70 11.14
CA ASP A 129 -13.58 3.92 11.60
C ASP A 129 -13.56 2.46 11.07
N GLU A 130 -14.45 2.07 10.15
CA GLU A 130 -14.50 0.71 9.59
C GLU A 130 -13.77 0.60 8.24
N GLY A 131 -12.76 -0.29 8.18
CA GLY A 131 -12.04 -0.68 6.95
C GLY A 131 -11.13 0.40 6.35
N LEU A 132 -10.20 0.97 7.15
CA LEU A 132 -9.31 2.08 6.77
C LEU A 132 -7.91 2.11 7.45
#